data_AF-A0AAV5HXP1-F1
#
_entry.id   AF-A0AAV5HXP1-F1
#
_cell.length_a   1.000
_cell.length_b   1.000
_cell.length_c   1.000
_cell.angle_alpha   90.00
_cell.angle_beta   90.00
_cell.angle_gamma   90.00
#
_symmetry.space_group_name_H-M   'P 1'
#
loop_
_entity.id
_entity.type
_entity.pdbx_description
1 polymer ?
#
loop_
_entity_poly.entity_id
_entity_poly.type
_entity_poly.pdbx_seq_one_letter_code
_entity_poly.pdbx_strand_id
1 'polypeptide(L)'
;MSFSIPAPSFSLCLPRSCSPRFFKYQSRSSSAASLSCFRVACRSGSQYTATADFKFALHDALDSIGVDTSHAREARQGFISQIEKLSAIERATSISINRRVDLGRTALYIAAEDDSLISHSSVPLPVEAFLKKLDDLSTGYFSQYNSSCQASRENFLESIERYLYIKKGFRRNSTKNQLEPQALYLPSVLAHRSGSAVMLSLIYSEILKMLRLCRLLDFDVEIFFPHDLHSLPRAYDKQKTKESDQLHIMTTQMLLDEILKNQKDAFWPFQQDHTESLFLRAALAANLIDGFTGVESGYQLASAKFAQHRLGHSAWTNVHYWEMRLALSACERLILLKVDPKELRDYSILLYHCGFYEQSLQYLKLYQESKSSLQNQSLNSVSSLEEDVAQKLMVRLNLIATEDGWSKPSHASNFLCTNSEPW
;
A
#
# COMPACT_ATOMS: atom_id res chain seq x y z
N MET A 1 -21.12 57.72 -16.01
CA MET A 1 -20.20 56.69 -15.46
C MET A 1 -20.95 55.39 -15.41
N SER A 2 -20.67 54.49 -16.36
CA SER A 2 -21.22 53.14 -16.42
C SER A 2 -20.35 52.34 -17.40
N PHE A 3 -19.36 51.63 -16.88
CA PHE A 3 -18.52 50.72 -17.66
C PHE A 3 -19.05 49.30 -17.50
N SER A 4 -19.41 48.67 -18.62
CA SER A 4 -19.75 47.25 -18.73
C SER A 4 -18.49 46.48 -19.12
N ILE A 5 -18.18 45.40 -18.40
CA ILE A 5 -17.05 44.50 -18.67
C ILE A 5 -17.58 43.30 -19.48
N PRO A 6 -16.95 42.92 -20.62
CA PRO A 6 -17.32 41.69 -21.33
C PRO A 6 -16.51 40.48 -20.81
N ALA A 7 -17.18 39.34 -20.68
CA ALA A 7 -16.57 38.05 -20.35
C ALA A 7 -16.04 37.35 -21.62
N PRO A 8 -14.90 36.63 -21.59
CA PRO A 8 -14.43 35.86 -22.74
C PRO A 8 -14.98 34.44 -22.73
N SER A 9 -15.47 34.02 -23.89
CA SER A 9 -15.95 32.67 -24.22
C SER A 9 -14.77 31.81 -24.67
N PHE A 10 -14.60 30.60 -24.11
CA PHE A 10 -13.62 29.62 -24.59
C PHE A 10 -14.33 28.49 -25.34
N SER A 11 -14.03 28.37 -26.63
CA SER A 11 -14.51 27.32 -27.53
C SER A 11 -13.57 26.10 -27.48
N LEU A 12 -14.12 24.91 -27.23
CA LEU A 12 -13.41 23.63 -27.23
C LEU A 12 -13.25 23.10 -28.66
N CYS A 13 -12.01 22.90 -29.11
CA CYS A 13 -11.69 22.18 -30.36
C CYS A 13 -11.18 20.76 -30.06
N LEU A 14 -11.91 19.75 -30.55
CA LEU A 14 -11.52 18.33 -30.57
C LEU A 14 -10.44 18.05 -31.64
N PRO A 15 -9.42 17.21 -31.41
CA PRO A 15 -8.48 16.81 -32.46
C PRO A 15 -8.88 15.51 -33.17
N ARG A 16 -8.71 15.55 -34.50
CA ARG A 16 -8.78 14.44 -35.46
C ARG A 16 -7.62 13.44 -35.29
N SER A 17 -7.90 12.18 -35.56
CA SER A 17 -6.99 11.02 -35.51
C SER A 17 -6.00 10.96 -36.68
N CYS A 18 -4.72 10.65 -36.41
CA CYS A 18 -3.75 10.18 -37.41
C CYS A 18 -2.91 9.01 -36.86
N SER A 19 -2.76 7.98 -37.68
CA SER A 19 -2.11 6.67 -37.42
C SER A 19 -0.59 6.67 -37.67
N PRO A 20 0.23 5.88 -36.93
CA PRO A 20 1.69 5.88 -37.11
C PRO A 20 2.19 4.77 -38.06
N ARG A 21 3.20 5.09 -38.87
CA ARG A 21 3.96 4.13 -39.71
C ARG A 21 5.20 3.63 -38.95
N PHE A 22 5.41 2.32 -38.97
CA PHE A 22 6.57 1.62 -38.40
C PHE A 22 7.79 1.68 -39.32
N PHE A 23 8.98 1.89 -38.75
CA PHE A 23 10.26 1.57 -39.39
C PHE A 23 11.01 0.53 -38.56
N LYS A 24 11.41 -0.56 -39.22
CA LYS A 24 12.28 -1.64 -38.70
C LYS A 24 13.74 -1.23 -38.87
N TYR A 25 14.59 -1.51 -37.88
CA TYR A 25 16.04 -1.56 -38.07
C TYR A 25 16.65 -2.83 -37.45
N GLN A 26 17.58 -3.41 -38.21
CA GLN A 26 18.32 -4.65 -37.95
C GLN A 26 19.46 -4.43 -36.95
N SER A 27 19.65 -5.44 -36.11
CA SER A 27 20.71 -5.57 -35.10
C SER A 27 22.03 -6.08 -35.68
N ARG A 28 23.17 -5.54 -35.22
CA ARG A 28 24.49 -6.19 -35.28
C ARG A 28 25.10 -6.28 -33.89
N SER A 29 25.71 -7.43 -33.64
CA SER A 29 26.26 -7.94 -32.39
C SER A 29 27.76 -7.66 -32.22
N SER A 30 28.19 -7.37 -31.00
CA SER A 30 29.57 -7.58 -30.54
C SER A 30 29.63 -7.88 -29.04
N SER A 31 30.27 -9.01 -28.70
CA SER A 31 30.70 -9.51 -27.38
C SER A 31 31.90 -8.72 -26.85
N ALA A 32 32.30 -8.69 -25.58
CA ALA A 32 31.80 -9.11 -24.28
C ALA A 32 32.78 -8.52 -23.23
N ALA A 33 32.33 -8.22 -22.02
CA ALA A 33 33.17 -8.23 -20.82
C ALA A 33 32.29 -8.45 -19.59
N SER A 34 32.72 -9.42 -18.77
CA SER A 34 32.02 -10.03 -17.65
C SER A 34 32.02 -9.16 -16.40
N LEU A 35 30.83 -8.73 -15.98
CA LEU A 35 30.48 -8.37 -14.61
C LEU A 35 29.05 -8.90 -14.38
N SER A 36 28.79 -9.47 -13.21
CA SER A 36 27.54 -10.15 -12.87
C SER A 36 26.36 -9.18 -12.88
N CYS A 37 25.81 -8.90 -14.05
CA CYS A 37 24.57 -8.19 -14.22
C CYS A 37 23.40 -9.13 -13.92
N PHE A 38 22.53 -8.71 -13.00
CA PHE A 38 21.18 -9.25 -12.90
C PHE A 38 20.49 -9.02 -14.25
N ARG A 39 20.51 -10.03 -15.12
CA ARG A 39 19.61 -10.06 -16.26
C ARG A 39 18.19 -10.02 -15.71
N VAL A 40 17.49 -8.92 -15.95
CA VAL A 40 16.04 -8.91 -15.93
C VAL A 40 15.57 -9.79 -17.08
N ALA A 41 15.56 -11.09 -16.84
CA ALA A 41 14.73 -11.98 -17.60
C ALA A 41 13.30 -11.54 -17.30
N CYS A 42 12.55 -11.14 -18.33
CA CYS A 42 11.09 -11.09 -18.26
C CYS A 42 10.59 -12.50 -17.99
N ARG A 43 10.66 -12.93 -16.73
CA ARG A 43 9.93 -14.09 -16.25
C ARG A 43 8.51 -13.61 -16.11
N SER A 44 7.68 -13.98 -17.09
CA SER A 44 6.24 -14.08 -16.91
C SER A 44 6.03 -15.12 -15.81
N GLY A 45 6.14 -14.68 -14.56
CA GLY A 45 5.91 -15.51 -13.38
C GLY A 45 4.41 -15.70 -13.26
N SER A 46 3.97 -16.93 -13.49
CA SER A 46 2.69 -17.53 -13.11
C SER A 46 1.72 -16.54 -12.48
N GLN A 47 0.96 -15.82 -13.32
CA GLN A 47 -0.23 -15.14 -12.86
C GLN A 47 -1.14 -16.21 -12.28
N TYR A 48 -1.47 -16.10 -11.00
CA TYR A 48 -2.51 -16.90 -10.36
C TYR A 48 -3.73 -16.94 -11.28
N THR A 49 -3.91 -18.07 -11.93
CA THR A 49 -5.06 -18.38 -12.76
C THR A 49 -6.29 -18.46 -11.84
N ALA A 50 -7.36 -17.81 -12.29
CA ALA A 50 -8.62 -17.59 -11.58
C ALA A 50 -8.53 -16.60 -10.40
N THR A 51 -9.49 -15.68 -10.37
CA THR A 51 -9.91 -14.94 -9.18
C THR A 51 -10.16 -15.95 -8.05
N ALA A 52 -9.14 -16.21 -7.23
CA ALA A 52 -9.39 -16.77 -5.92
C ALA A 52 -10.29 -15.75 -5.22
N ASP A 53 -11.57 -16.09 -5.05
CA ASP A 53 -12.50 -15.32 -4.26
C ASP A 53 -12.03 -15.39 -2.80
N PHE A 54 -11.08 -14.51 -2.46
CA PHE A 54 -10.57 -14.39 -1.11
C PHE A 54 -11.74 -13.98 -0.21
N LYS A 55 -12.08 -14.85 0.73
CA LYS A 55 -13.04 -14.54 1.79
C LYS A 55 -12.26 -13.94 2.95
N PHE A 56 -12.30 -12.62 3.05
CA PHE A 56 -11.64 -11.87 4.10
C PHE A 56 -12.51 -11.80 5.35
N ALA A 57 -11.91 -11.97 6.52
CA ALA A 57 -12.65 -12.10 7.77
C ALA A 57 -13.00 -10.74 8.41
N LEU A 58 -12.25 -9.66 8.13
CA LEU A 58 -12.32 -8.42 8.89
C LEU A 58 -13.71 -7.79 8.90
N HIS A 59 -14.30 -7.52 7.73
CA HIS A 59 -15.59 -6.84 7.66
C HIS A 59 -16.73 -7.72 8.20
N ASP A 60 -16.73 -9.01 7.88
CA ASP A 60 -17.76 -9.95 8.35
C ASP A 60 -17.72 -10.10 9.88
N ALA A 61 -16.52 -10.10 10.46
CA ALA A 61 -16.30 -10.11 11.90
C ALA A 61 -16.77 -8.82 12.60
N LEU A 62 -16.65 -7.68 11.94
CA LEU A 62 -17.10 -6.40 12.47
C LEU A 62 -18.63 -6.24 12.35
N ASP A 63 -19.23 -6.68 11.25
CA ASP A 63 -20.69 -6.68 11.11
C ASP A 63 -21.37 -7.61 12.14
N SER A 64 -20.78 -8.78 12.43
CA SER A 64 -21.36 -9.75 13.37
C SER A 64 -21.43 -9.27 14.82
N ILE A 65 -20.58 -8.31 15.19
CA ILE A 65 -20.57 -7.64 16.50
C ILE A 65 -21.35 -6.32 16.50
N GLY A 66 -22.02 -5.99 15.38
CA GLY A 66 -22.86 -4.80 15.24
C GLY A 66 -22.11 -3.51 14.88
N VAL A 67 -20.86 -3.59 14.39
CA VAL A 67 -20.17 -2.44 13.79
C VAL A 67 -20.60 -2.32 12.33
N ASP A 68 -21.17 -1.18 11.95
CA ASP A 68 -21.53 -0.91 10.56
C ASP A 68 -20.26 -0.80 9.68
N THR A 69 -20.09 -1.76 8.76
CA THR A 69 -18.98 -1.75 7.79
C THR A 69 -19.38 -1.30 6.40
N SER A 70 -20.58 -0.74 6.20
CA SER A 70 -21.09 -0.35 4.88
C SER A 70 -20.11 0.56 4.11
N HIS A 71 -19.64 1.64 4.76
CA HIS A 71 -18.67 2.58 4.17
C HIS A 71 -17.29 1.95 3.96
N ALA A 72 -16.81 1.11 4.89
CA ALA A 72 -15.55 0.39 4.74
C ALA A 72 -15.59 -0.57 3.54
N ARG A 73 -16.69 -1.31 3.36
CA ARG A 73 -16.91 -2.20 2.22
C ARG A 73 -17.03 -1.43 0.91
N GLU A 74 -17.74 -0.32 0.89
CA GLU A 74 -17.84 0.54 -0.30
C GLU A 74 -16.45 1.05 -0.72
N ALA A 75 -15.65 1.53 0.24
CA ALA A 75 -14.28 1.97 0.00
C ALA A 75 -13.39 0.82 -0.51
N ARG A 76 -13.50 -0.38 0.07
CA ARG A 76 -12.80 -1.59 -0.40
C ARG A 76 -13.18 -1.95 -1.83
N GLN A 77 -14.45 -1.86 -2.20
CA GLN A 77 -14.90 -2.08 -3.58
C GLN A 77 -14.36 -1.00 -4.53
N GLY A 78 -14.34 0.25 -4.09
CA GLY A 78 -13.68 1.35 -4.79
C GLY A 78 -12.20 1.05 -5.08
N PHE A 79 -11.46 0.58 -4.07
CA PHE A 79 -10.06 0.15 -4.20
C PHE A 79 -9.92 -1.00 -5.22
N ILE A 80 -10.74 -2.06 -5.09
CA ILE A 80 -10.76 -3.22 -6.01
C ILE A 80 -10.98 -2.76 -7.45
N SER A 81 -11.96 -1.89 -7.68
CA SER A 81 -12.27 -1.37 -9.02
C SER A 81 -11.09 -0.63 -9.68
N GLN A 82 -10.18 -0.04 -8.90
CA GLN A 82 -8.97 0.59 -9.42
C GLN A 82 -7.86 -0.42 -9.72
N ILE A 83 -7.63 -1.38 -8.82
CA ILE A 83 -6.57 -2.39 -9.01
C ILE A 83 -6.92 -3.40 -10.11
N GLU A 84 -8.21 -3.63 -10.40
CA GLU A 84 -8.63 -4.48 -11.53
C GLU A 84 -8.20 -3.90 -12.89
N LYS A 85 -7.95 -2.60 -12.97
CA LYS A 85 -7.43 -1.93 -14.18
C LYS A 85 -5.93 -2.16 -14.39
N LEU A 86 -5.23 -2.79 -13.44
CA LEU A 86 -3.79 -3.08 -13.50
C LEU A 86 -3.49 -4.34 -14.34
N SER A 87 -3.21 -4.18 -15.64
CA SER A 87 -2.55 -5.25 -16.41
C SER A 87 -1.05 -5.30 -16.11
N ALA A 88 -0.35 -6.32 -16.61
CA ALA A 88 1.09 -6.45 -16.46
C ALA A 88 1.86 -5.19 -16.91
N ILE A 89 1.35 -4.48 -17.93
CA ILE A 89 1.96 -3.25 -18.43
C ILE A 89 1.76 -2.10 -17.44
N GLU A 90 0.53 -1.86 -16.98
CA GLU A 90 0.20 -0.78 -16.04
C GLU A 90 0.96 -0.95 -14.73
N ARG A 91 1.11 -2.19 -14.24
CA ARG A 91 1.89 -2.49 -13.03
C ARG A 91 3.34 -2.01 -13.14
N ALA A 92 3.98 -2.27 -14.27
CA ALA A 92 5.36 -1.85 -14.55
C ALA A 92 5.48 -0.39 -15.04
N THR A 93 4.36 0.30 -15.28
CA THR A 93 4.37 1.67 -15.79
C THR A 93 4.69 2.66 -14.67
N SER A 94 5.55 3.62 -14.98
CA SER A 94 5.88 4.75 -14.09
C SER A 94 4.63 5.49 -13.61
N ILE A 95 4.61 5.89 -12.34
CA ILE A 95 3.47 6.56 -11.72
C ILE A 95 3.08 7.88 -12.41
N SER A 96 4.03 8.57 -13.02
CA SER A 96 3.80 9.84 -13.74
C SER A 96 3.22 9.62 -15.14
N ILE A 97 3.24 8.39 -15.68
CA ILE A 97 2.81 8.05 -17.04
C ILE A 97 1.53 7.21 -17.03
N ASN A 98 1.23 6.52 -15.92
CA ASN A 98 0.02 5.72 -15.77
C ASN A 98 -1.24 6.53 -16.13
N ARG A 99 -2.11 5.94 -16.96
CA ARG A 99 -3.38 6.56 -17.40
C ARG A 99 -4.63 5.80 -17.01
N ARG A 100 -4.50 4.52 -16.65
CA ARG A 100 -5.67 3.65 -16.42
C ARG A 100 -6.10 3.62 -14.98
N VAL A 101 -5.15 3.74 -14.06
CA VAL A 101 -5.39 3.69 -12.62
C VAL A 101 -5.29 5.10 -12.08
N ASP A 102 -6.34 5.49 -11.38
CA ASP A 102 -6.33 6.75 -10.63
C ASP A 102 -5.70 6.48 -9.26
N LEU A 103 -4.42 6.83 -9.13
CA LEU A 103 -3.64 6.57 -7.92
C LEU A 103 -4.08 7.46 -6.76
N GLY A 104 -4.48 8.71 -7.04
CA GLY A 104 -5.06 9.61 -6.05
C GLY A 104 -6.34 9.03 -5.47
N ARG A 105 -7.27 8.59 -6.32
CA ARG A 105 -8.52 7.94 -5.91
C ARG A 105 -8.26 6.61 -5.19
N THR A 106 -7.30 5.82 -5.64
CA THR A 106 -6.91 4.55 -4.99
C THR A 106 -6.42 4.80 -3.56
N ALA A 107 -5.55 5.80 -3.35
CA ALA A 107 -5.08 6.18 -2.02
C ALA A 107 -6.19 6.77 -1.14
N LEU A 108 -7.20 7.43 -1.73
CA LEU A 108 -8.36 7.92 -1.00
C LEU A 108 -9.32 6.81 -0.60
N TYR A 109 -9.50 5.77 -1.41
CA TYR A 109 -10.28 4.59 -1.00
C TYR A 109 -9.62 3.84 0.16
N ILE A 110 -8.30 3.71 0.14
CA ILE A 110 -7.53 3.21 1.28
C ILE A 110 -7.83 4.04 2.54
N ALA A 111 -7.74 5.38 2.44
CA ALA A 111 -8.01 6.26 3.56
C ALA A 111 -9.48 6.21 4.03
N ALA A 112 -10.44 6.08 3.10
CA ALA A 112 -11.87 6.02 3.40
C ALA A 112 -12.24 4.73 4.14
N GLU A 113 -11.66 3.61 3.73
CA GLU A 113 -11.84 2.33 4.42
C GLU A 113 -11.28 2.41 5.84
N ASP A 114 -10.01 2.81 5.97
CA ASP A 114 -9.33 2.89 7.26
C ASP A 114 -10.01 3.92 8.20
N ASP A 115 -10.48 5.06 7.67
CA ASP A 115 -11.28 6.01 8.45
C ASP A 115 -12.58 5.37 8.94
N SER A 116 -13.33 4.67 8.08
CA SER A 116 -14.57 3.99 8.47
C SER A 116 -14.35 2.91 9.53
N LEU A 117 -13.21 2.21 9.50
CA LEU A 117 -12.87 1.19 10.50
C LEU A 117 -12.54 1.77 11.88
N ILE A 118 -12.17 3.06 11.95
CA ILE A 118 -11.74 3.77 13.17
C ILE A 118 -12.84 4.71 13.69
N SER A 119 -13.44 5.52 12.82
CA SER A 119 -14.16 6.74 13.19
C SER A 119 -15.61 6.49 13.60
N HIS A 120 -16.18 5.32 13.26
CA HIS A 120 -17.62 5.00 13.38
C HIS A 120 -18.53 6.13 12.85
N SER A 121 -17.99 6.97 11.96
CA SER A 121 -18.72 8.06 11.35
C SER A 121 -19.82 7.48 10.47
N SER A 122 -21.04 7.97 10.65
CA SER A 122 -22.14 7.68 9.74
C SER A 122 -21.95 8.33 8.36
N VAL A 123 -20.98 9.25 8.26
CA VAL A 123 -20.65 9.98 7.04
C VAL A 123 -19.35 9.43 6.44
N PRO A 124 -19.36 9.01 5.15
CA PRO A 124 -18.16 8.50 4.50
C PRO A 124 -17.15 9.63 4.24
N LEU A 125 -15.87 9.24 4.15
CA LEU A 125 -14.81 10.16 3.75
C LEU A 125 -15.10 10.72 2.34
N PRO A 126 -15.12 12.06 2.14
CA PRO A 126 -15.57 12.65 0.88
C PRO A 126 -14.47 12.58 -0.20
N VAL A 127 -14.33 11.40 -0.82
CA VAL A 127 -13.31 11.09 -1.84
C VAL A 127 -13.24 12.16 -2.94
N GLU A 128 -14.39 12.50 -3.54
CA GLU A 128 -14.45 13.48 -4.63
C GLU A 128 -14.02 14.90 -4.20
N ALA A 129 -14.25 15.27 -2.94
CA ALA A 129 -13.79 16.56 -2.42
C ALA A 129 -12.26 16.61 -2.27
N PHE A 130 -11.62 15.50 -1.92
CA PHE A 130 -10.16 15.41 -1.85
C PHE A 130 -9.51 15.31 -3.23
N LEU A 131 -10.16 14.66 -4.19
CA LEU A 131 -9.73 14.69 -5.60
C LEU A 131 -9.77 16.11 -6.15
N LYS A 132 -10.86 16.85 -5.90
CA LYS A 132 -10.94 18.26 -6.26
C LYS A 132 -9.82 19.09 -5.61
N LYS A 133 -9.43 18.81 -4.36
CA LYS A 133 -8.28 19.47 -3.72
C LYS A 133 -6.95 19.16 -4.43
N LEU A 134 -6.78 17.97 -5.01
CA LEU A 134 -5.60 17.64 -5.84
C LEU A 134 -5.63 18.39 -7.17
N ASP A 135 -6.81 18.51 -7.79
CA ASP A 135 -7.00 19.28 -9.01
C ASP A 135 -6.75 20.78 -8.77
N ASP A 136 -7.26 21.33 -7.66
CA ASP A 136 -7.04 22.71 -7.23
C ASP A 136 -5.54 22.96 -6.92
N LEU A 137 -4.85 21.95 -6.35
CA LEU A 137 -3.40 21.99 -6.14
C LEU A 137 -2.66 22.02 -7.48
N SER A 138 -3.09 21.24 -8.46
CA SER A 138 -2.46 21.18 -9.78
C SER A 138 -2.72 22.45 -10.58
N THR A 139 -3.97 22.92 -10.61
CA THR A 139 -4.37 24.15 -11.30
C THR A 139 -3.77 25.40 -10.67
N GLY A 140 -3.52 25.38 -9.36
CA GLY A 140 -2.79 26.44 -8.65
C GLY A 140 -1.37 26.68 -9.18
N TYR A 141 -0.75 25.71 -9.85
CA TYR A 141 0.55 25.90 -10.52
C TYR A 141 0.42 26.79 -11.76
N PHE A 142 -0.68 26.70 -12.51
CA PHE A 142 -0.86 27.46 -13.77
C PHE A 142 -0.76 28.97 -13.58
N SER A 143 -1.23 29.48 -12.43
CA SER A 143 -1.13 30.91 -12.10
C SER A 143 0.30 31.41 -11.87
N GLN A 144 1.28 30.51 -11.78
CA GLN A 144 2.69 30.82 -11.51
C GLN A 144 3.61 30.38 -12.63
N TYR A 145 3.04 29.70 -13.61
CA TYR A 145 3.75 29.29 -14.79
C TYR A 145 4.18 30.54 -15.55
N ASN A 146 5.49 30.79 -15.57
CA ASN A 146 6.11 31.89 -16.29
C ASN A 146 6.77 31.35 -17.57
N SER A 147 6.84 32.17 -18.61
CA SER A 147 7.52 31.82 -19.87
C SER A 147 9.00 31.46 -19.67
N SER A 148 9.65 31.99 -18.63
CA SER A 148 11.02 31.63 -18.25
C SER A 148 11.17 30.16 -17.83
N CYS A 149 10.11 29.50 -17.37
CA CYS A 149 10.11 28.07 -17.06
C CYS A 149 10.24 27.20 -18.33
N GLN A 150 9.99 27.74 -19.53
CA GLN A 150 10.21 27.03 -20.80
C GLN A 150 11.66 27.05 -21.27
N ALA A 151 12.56 27.75 -20.58
CA ALA A 151 13.95 27.88 -21.02
C ALA A 151 14.69 26.54 -21.11
N SER A 152 14.35 25.57 -20.24
CA SER A 152 14.81 24.18 -20.34
C SER A 152 13.86 23.22 -19.61
N ARG A 153 13.98 21.91 -19.89
CA ARG A 153 13.20 20.86 -19.21
C ARG A 153 13.52 20.83 -17.72
N GLU A 154 14.78 21.03 -17.36
CA GLU A 154 15.24 21.06 -15.97
C GLU A 154 14.65 22.26 -15.22
N ASN A 155 14.66 23.45 -15.83
CA ASN A 155 14.06 24.65 -15.25
C ASN A 155 12.54 24.49 -15.05
N PHE A 156 11.87 23.82 -15.99
CA PHE A 156 10.46 23.48 -15.85
C PHE A 156 10.22 22.58 -14.63
N LEU A 157 10.96 21.48 -14.50
CA LEU A 157 10.82 20.56 -13.37
C LEU A 157 11.18 21.23 -12.03
N GLU A 158 12.27 22.00 -11.97
CA GLU A 158 12.67 22.76 -10.79
C GLU A 158 11.58 23.76 -10.36
N SER A 159 10.88 24.37 -11.32
CA SER A 159 9.77 25.28 -11.01
C SER A 159 8.59 24.56 -10.34
N ILE A 160 8.32 23.30 -10.69
CA ILE A 160 7.29 22.47 -10.04
C ILE A 160 7.74 22.12 -8.62
N GLU A 161 9.02 21.76 -8.43
CA GLU A 161 9.57 21.47 -7.10
C GLU A 161 9.48 22.69 -6.18
N ARG A 162 9.85 23.87 -6.68
CA ARG A 162 9.72 25.14 -5.96
C ARG A 162 8.26 25.45 -5.63
N TYR A 163 7.35 25.19 -6.55
CA TYR A 163 5.92 25.34 -6.28
C TYR A 163 5.43 24.41 -5.17
N LEU A 164 5.74 23.12 -5.26
CA LEU A 164 5.23 22.10 -4.35
C LEU A 164 5.85 22.22 -2.95
N TYR A 165 7.17 22.29 -2.88
CA TYR A 165 7.90 22.20 -1.61
C TYR A 165 8.10 23.56 -0.94
N ILE A 166 8.38 24.61 -1.71
CA ILE A 166 8.64 25.95 -1.14
C ILE A 166 7.33 26.74 -1.01
N LYS A 167 6.57 26.89 -2.10
CA LYS A 167 5.37 27.74 -2.07
C LYS A 167 4.17 27.09 -1.38
N LYS A 168 3.89 25.82 -1.68
CA LYS A 168 2.80 25.06 -1.03
C LYS A 168 3.23 24.43 0.28
N GLY A 169 4.53 24.45 0.60
CA GLY A 169 5.06 24.05 1.91
C GLY A 169 4.99 22.56 2.18
N PHE A 170 4.88 21.72 1.15
CA PHE A 170 4.94 20.26 1.35
C PHE A 170 6.32 19.85 1.83
N ARG A 171 6.35 19.03 2.88
CA ARG A 171 7.58 18.53 3.49
C ARG A 171 7.46 17.05 3.81
N ARG A 172 8.61 16.38 3.88
CA ARG A 172 8.69 14.98 4.27
C ARG A 172 8.60 14.87 5.79
N ASN A 173 7.77 13.97 6.28
CA ASN A 173 7.82 13.56 7.68
C ASN A 173 9.04 12.66 7.89
N SER A 174 9.95 13.07 8.76
CA SER A 174 11.30 12.51 8.89
C SER A 174 11.59 11.96 10.29
N THR A 175 10.57 11.69 11.09
CA THR A 175 10.74 11.13 12.44
C THR A 175 11.40 9.75 12.36
N LYS A 176 12.61 9.64 12.95
CA LYS A 176 13.52 8.49 12.83
C LYS A 176 12.95 7.15 13.28
N ASN A 177 11.94 7.13 14.15
CA ASN A 177 11.54 5.92 14.86
C ASN A 177 10.12 5.45 14.56
N GLN A 178 9.20 6.34 14.14
CA GLN A 178 7.85 5.97 13.71
C GLN A 178 7.32 7.01 12.72
N LEU A 179 6.83 6.56 11.56
CA LEU A 179 6.05 7.41 10.66
C LEU A 179 4.74 7.75 11.37
N GLU A 180 4.47 9.04 11.60
CA GLU A 180 3.17 9.44 12.14
C GLU A 180 2.07 8.94 11.20
N PRO A 181 1.04 8.25 11.71
CA PRO A 181 -0.04 7.72 10.88
C PRO A 181 -0.65 8.75 9.91
N GLN A 182 -0.71 10.01 10.33
CA GLN A 182 -1.20 11.12 9.51
C GLN A 182 -0.38 11.34 8.23
N ALA A 183 0.92 11.05 8.24
CA ALA A 183 1.78 11.21 7.08
C ALA A 183 1.58 10.11 6.01
N LEU A 184 0.81 9.07 6.33
CA LEU A 184 0.54 7.92 5.45
C LEU A 184 -0.76 8.06 4.65
N TYR A 185 -1.62 9.01 5.01
CA TYR A 185 -2.92 9.18 4.36
C TYR A 185 -2.98 10.46 3.55
N LEU A 186 -3.33 10.34 2.27
CA LEU A 186 -3.43 11.48 1.35
C LEU A 186 -4.30 12.64 1.89
N PRO A 187 -5.49 12.42 2.50
CA PRO A 187 -6.29 13.49 3.11
C PRO A 187 -5.50 14.34 4.12
N SER A 188 -4.79 13.66 5.03
CA SER A 188 -3.99 14.27 6.08
C SER A 188 -2.76 14.98 5.52
N VAL A 189 -2.10 14.41 4.50
CA VAL A 189 -0.96 15.05 3.83
C VAL A 189 -1.39 16.32 3.08
N LEU A 190 -2.56 16.31 2.43
CA LEU A 190 -3.11 17.50 1.77
C LEU A 190 -3.47 18.62 2.76
N ALA A 191 -3.92 18.26 3.96
CA ALA A 191 -4.25 19.24 5.01
C ALA A 191 -2.99 19.82 5.68
N HIS A 192 -2.10 18.96 6.16
CA HIS A 192 -0.95 19.34 7.00
C HIS A 192 0.32 19.66 6.22
N ARG A 193 0.32 19.37 4.91
CA ARG A 193 1.48 19.50 4.01
C ARG A 193 2.71 18.74 4.51
N SER A 194 2.49 17.65 5.26
CA SER A 194 3.52 16.78 5.82
C SER A 194 3.16 15.34 5.48
N GLY A 195 4.04 14.62 4.78
CA GLY A 195 3.75 13.27 4.30
C GLY A 195 4.98 12.38 4.14
N SER A 196 4.76 11.09 3.96
CA SER A 196 5.81 10.13 3.60
C SER A 196 6.35 10.41 2.19
N ALA A 197 7.53 9.88 1.86
CA ALA A 197 8.06 9.96 0.49
C ALA A 197 7.09 9.41 -0.55
N VAL A 198 6.34 8.37 -0.18
CA VAL A 198 5.35 7.71 -1.05
C VAL A 198 4.17 8.63 -1.32
N MET A 199 3.60 9.25 -0.29
CA MET A 199 2.49 10.21 -0.45
C MET A 199 2.92 11.46 -1.23
N LEU A 200 4.13 11.95 -0.99
CA LEU A 200 4.68 13.08 -1.75
C LEU A 200 4.94 12.71 -3.22
N SER A 201 5.38 11.49 -3.50
CA SER A 201 5.56 10.98 -4.87
C SER A 201 4.22 10.86 -5.60
N LEU A 202 3.18 10.40 -4.90
CA LEU A 202 1.82 10.36 -5.41
C LEU A 202 1.34 11.78 -5.80
N ILE A 203 1.42 12.74 -4.87
CA ILE A 203 0.99 14.13 -5.13
C ILE A 203 1.75 14.73 -6.31
N TYR A 204 3.08 14.54 -6.37
CA TYR A 204 3.88 15.01 -7.50
C TYR A 204 3.41 14.35 -8.81
N SER A 205 3.16 13.05 -8.82
CA SER A 205 2.68 12.34 -10.02
C SER A 205 1.33 12.88 -10.52
N GLU A 206 0.40 13.21 -9.61
CA GLU A 206 -0.91 13.76 -9.98
C GLU A 206 -0.79 15.16 -10.59
N ILE A 207 0.10 16.01 -10.06
CA ILE A 207 0.42 17.31 -10.67
C ILE A 207 0.96 17.09 -12.10
N LEU A 208 1.94 16.21 -12.28
CA LEU A 208 2.53 15.95 -13.61
C LEU A 208 1.50 15.41 -14.61
N LYS A 209 0.62 14.50 -14.18
CA LYS A 209 -0.50 14.01 -15.02
C LYS A 209 -1.42 15.15 -15.43
N MET A 210 -1.74 16.05 -14.51
CA MET A 210 -2.57 17.22 -14.82
C MET A 210 -1.90 18.18 -15.79
N LEU A 211 -0.62 18.49 -15.59
CA LEU A 211 0.14 19.33 -16.52
C LEU A 211 0.20 18.72 -17.92
N ARG A 212 0.31 17.39 -18.03
CA ARG A 212 0.27 16.68 -19.31
C ARG A 212 -1.10 16.75 -19.97
N LEU A 213 -2.18 16.56 -19.20
CA LEU A 213 -3.56 16.71 -19.70
C LEU A 213 -3.83 18.13 -20.20
N CYS A 214 -3.29 19.14 -19.53
CA CYS A 214 -3.34 20.55 -19.95
C CYS A 214 -2.32 20.93 -21.04
N ARG A 215 -1.56 19.97 -21.59
CA ARG A 215 -0.54 20.16 -22.64
C ARG A 215 0.59 21.13 -22.27
N LEU A 216 0.87 21.31 -20.97
CA LEU A 216 2.04 22.04 -20.49
C LEU A 216 3.27 21.14 -20.31
N LEU A 217 3.07 19.82 -20.30
CA LEU A 217 4.14 18.83 -20.26
C LEU A 217 4.11 17.97 -21.52
N ASP A 218 5.11 18.15 -22.39
CA ASP A 218 5.23 17.51 -23.71
C ASP A 218 6.34 16.44 -23.79
N PHE A 219 7.04 16.17 -22.69
CA PHE A 219 8.08 15.15 -22.58
C PHE A 219 7.76 14.08 -21.51
N ASP A 220 8.50 12.97 -21.59
CA ASP A 220 8.39 11.84 -20.67
C ASP A 220 9.14 12.18 -19.38
N VAL A 221 8.44 12.19 -18.25
CA VAL A 221 8.99 12.53 -16.93
C VAL A 221 8.87 11.32 -16.03
N GLU A 222 9.90 11.03 -15.25
CA GLU A 222 9.88 10.04 -14.18
C GLU A 222 10.16 10.69 -12.83
N ILE A 223 9.74 10.02 -11.75
CA ILE A 223 9.93 10.48 -10.38
C ILE A 223 10.99 9.60 -9.75
N PHE A 224 12.09 10.22 -9.34
CA PHE A 224 13.09 9.62 -8.47
C PHE A 224 12.50 9.44 -7.08
N PHE A 225 12.43 8.19 -6.62
CA PHE A 225 11.97 7.87 -5.27
C PHE A 225 13.14 7.85 -4.27
N PRO A 226 13.11 8.72 -3.24
CA PRO A 226 14.17 8.79 -2.25
C PRO A 226 14.05 7.65 -1.23
N HIS A 227 15.11 6.86 -1.10
CA HIS A 227 15.21 5.76 -0.13
C HIS A 227 15.86 6.19 1.19
N ASP A 228 16.49 7.37 1.24
CA ASP A 228 16.97 7.96 2.49
C ASP A 228 15.82 8.60 3.27
N LEU A 229 16.07 9.10 4.49
CA LEU A 229 15.03 9.61 5.41
C LEU A 229 14.61 11.07 5.13
N HIS A 230 15.39 11.85 4.38
CA HIS A 230 15.25 13.30 4.34
C HIS A 230 14.93 13.85 2.94
N SER A 231 15.36 13.17 1.89
CA SER A 231 15.20 13.66 0.53
C SER A 231 13.74 13.65 0.11
N LEU A 232 13.41 14.64 -0.72
CA LEU A 232 12.10 14.78 -1.34
C LEU A 232 12.08 14.06 -2.69
N PRO A 233 10.93 13.54 -3.12
CA PRO A 233 10.76 13.05 -4.49
C PRO A 233 11.11 14.14 -5.51
N ARG A 234 11.80 13.77 -6.58
CA ARG A 234 12.22 14.71 -7.62
C ARG A 234 11.85 14.18 -8.99
N ALA A 235 11.46 15.09 -9.87
CA ALA A 235 11.17 14.71 -11.24
C ALA A 235 12.42 14.86 -12.11
N TYR A 236 12.57 13.99 -13.10
CA TYR A 236 13.62 14.11 -14.11
C TYR A 236 13.09 13.75 -15.50
N ASP A 237 13.73 14.29 -16.52
CA ASP A 237 13.45 13.95 -17.92
C ASP A 237 13.95 12.53 -18.21
N LYS A 238 13.04 11.66 -18.67
CA LYS A 238 13.35 10.25 -18.92
C LYS A 238 14.24 10.12 -20.15
N GLN A 239 15.46 9.63 -19.97
CA GLN A 239 16.40 9.40 -21.07
C GLN A 239 16.39 7.91 -21.42
N LYS A 240 15.57 7.53 -22.40
CA LYS A 240 15.30 6.12 -22.82
C LYS A 240 16.54 5.24 -23.08
N THR A 241 17.74 5.81 -23.20
CA THR A 241 19.01 5.11 -23.45
C THR A 241 19.86 4.86 -22.20
N LYS A 242 19.47 5.34 -21.02
CA LYS A 242 20.26 5.17 -19.79
C LYS A 242 19.72 4.00 -18.95
N GLU A 243 20.51 2.94 -18.81
CA GLU A 243 20.22 1.85 -17.86
C GLU A 243 20.08 2.36 -16.42
N SER A 244 20.79 3.45 -16.09
CA SER A 244 20.71 4.13 -14.79
C SER A 244 19.30 4.59 -14.41
N ASP A 245 18.43 4.88 -15.37
CA ASP A 245 17.07 5.36 -15.09
C ASP A 245 16.26 4.26 -14.38
N GLN A 246 16.50 2.98 -14.71
CA GLN A 246 15.73 1.84 -14.21
C GLN A 246 15.78 1.66 -12.69
N LEU A 247 16.89 2.02 -12.04
CA LEU A 247 17.08 1.81 -10.60
C LEU A 247 16.22 2.74 -9.72
N HIS A 248 15.60 3.75 -10.32
CA HIS A 248 14.89 4.80 -9.58
C HIS A 248 13.44 4.99 -10.04
N ILE A 249 12.95 4.16 -10.97
CA ILE A 249 11.58 4.28 -11.48
C ILE A 249 10.61 3.78 -10.42
N MET A 250 9.86 4.71 -9.83
CA MET A 250 8.68 4.36 -9.06
C MET A 250 7.57 3.90 -10.02
N THR A 251 7.31 2.60 -10.05
CA THR A 251 6.22 2.01 -10.84
C THR A 251 4.89 2.11 -10.10
N THR A 252 3.79 1.94 -10.83
CA THR A 252 2.44 1.91 -10.24
C THR A 252 2.32 0.81 -9.19
N GLN A 253 2.86 -0.38 -9.49
CA GLN A 253 2.89 -1.50 -8.56
C GLN A 253 3.66 -1.19 -7.29
N MET A 254 4.88 -0.65 -7.43
CA MET A 254 5.74 -0.31 -6.30
C MET A 254 5.11 0.76 -5.42
N LEU A 255 4.48 1.78 -6.00
CA LEU A 255 3.82 2.83 -5.23
C LEU A 255 2.71 2.24 -4.36
N LEU A 256 1.81 1.45 -4.94
CA LEU A 256 0.70 0.87 -4.18
C LEU A 256 1.19 -0.12 -3.11
N ASP A 257 2.19 -0.94 -3.43
CA ASP A 257 2.83 -1.85 -2.48
C ASP A 257 3.46 -1.08 -1.31
N GLU A 258 4.20 -0.01 -1.59
CA GLU A 258 4.80 0.86 -0.56
C GLU A 258 3.75 1.60 0.28
N ILE A 259 2.64 2.08 -0.30
CA ILE A 259 1.55 2.68 0.48
C ILE A 259 1.05 1.68 1.53
N LEU A 260 0.75 0.47 1.09
CA LEU A 260 0.17 -0.56 1.94
C LEU A 260 1.18 -1.14 2.95
N LYS A 261 2.45 -1.31 2.57
CA LYS A 261 3.53 -1.72 3.48
C LYS A 261 3.76 -0.70 4.57
N ASN A 262 3.85 0.59 4.23
CA ASN A 262 3.98 1.64 5.24
C ASN A 262 2.80 1.63 6.24
N GLN A 263 1.58 1.34 5.78
CA GLN A 263 0.43 1.17 6.67
C GLN A 263 0.56 -0.09 7.53
N LYS A 264 0.85 -1.23 6.92
CA LYS A 264 1.05 -2.50 7.62
C LYS A 264 2.11 -2.37 8.70
N ASP A 265 3.26 -1.76 8.39
CA ASP A 265 4.36 -1.52 9.34
C ASP A 265 3.92 -0.58 10.48
N ALA A 266 3.24 0.53 10.15
CA ALA A 266 2.82 1.52 11.14
C ALA A 266 1.76 0.99 12.12
N PHE A 267 0.87 0.12 11.64
CA PHE A 267 -0.23 -0.43 12.44
C PHE A 267 0.03 -1.86 12.91
N TRP A 268 1.20 -2.44 12.63
CA TRP A 268 1.51 -3.78 13.12
C TRP A 268 1.50 -3.80 14.66
N PRO A 269 0.68 -4.63 15.33
CA PRO A 269 0.54 -4.57 16.79
C PRO A 269 1.79 -5.02 17.57
N PHE A 270 2.75 -5.67 16.90
CA PHE A 270 3.90 -6.33 17.52
C PHE A 270 5.20 -5.58 17.18
N GLN A 271 5.44 -4.42 17.79
CA GLN A 271 6.52 -3.48 17.41
C GLN A 271 7.83 -3.59 18.21
N GLN A 272 7.95 -4.53 19.15
CA GLN A 272 9.03 -4.51 20.16
C GLN A 272 10.44 -4.79 19.62
N ASP A 273 10.61 -5.60 18.56
CA ASP A 273 11.92 -5.90 17.98
C ASP A 273 11.99 -5.50 16.51
N HIS A 274 12.75 -4.44 16.18
CA HIS A 274 12.90 -3.97 14.81
C HIS A 274 13.84 -4.81 13.93
N THR A 275 14.57 -5.76 14.52
CA THR A 275 15.56 -6.59 13.80
C THR A 275 14.92 -7.79 13.09
N GLU A 276 13.74 -8.20 13.54
CA GLU A 276 12.99 -9.30 12.95
C GLU A 276 11.92 -8.84 11.96
N SER A 277 11.45 -9.74 11.10
CA SER A 277 10.30 -9.47 10.23
C SER A 277 9.01 -9.34 11.04
N LEU A 278 8.02 -8.63 10.49
CA LEU A 278 6.71 -8.47 11.14
C LEU A 278 6.07 -9.82 11.53
N PHE A 279 6.20 -10.81 10.65
CA PHE A 279 5.73 -12.18 10.89
C PHE A 279 6.37 -12.81 12.12
N LEU A 280 7.71 -12.75 12.23
CA LEU A 280 8.44 -13.33 13.35
C LEU A 280 8.06 -12.65 14.67
N ARG A 281 7.90 -11.32 14.68
CA ARG A 281 7.42 -10.58 15.86
C ARG A 281 6.03 -11.05 16.31
N ALA A 282 5.12 -11.28 15.37
CA ALA A 282 3.79 -11.80 15.68
C ALA A 282 3.84 -13.26 16.11
N ALA A 283 4.73 -14.07 15.55
CA ALA A 283 4.91 -15.46 15.93
C ALA A 283 5.56 -15.62 17.32
N LEU A 284 6.50 -14.74 17.69
CA LEU A 284 7.03 -14.61 19.05
C LEU A 284 5.91 -14.33 20.03
N ALA A 285 5.04 -13.35 19.72
CA ALA A 285 3.89 -13.06 20.56
C ALA A 285 2.88 -14.22 20.66
N ALA A 286 2.91 -15.16 19.71
CA ALA A 286 2.11 -16.39 19.74
C ALA A 286 2.82 -17.58 20.43
N ASN A 287 4.01 -17.37 21.01
CA ASN A 287 4.86 -18.40 21.60
C ASN A 287 5.22 -19.55 20.62
N LEU A 288 5.40 -19.25 19.33
CA LEU A 288 5.74 -20.26 18.31
C LEU A 288 7.25 -20.51 18.15
N ILE A 289 8.08 -19.76 18.87
CA ILE A 289 9.54 -19.84 18.80
C ILE A 289 10.08 -20.25 20.18
N ASP A 290 10.69 -21.44 20.24
CA ASP A 290 11.35 -21.95 21.45
C ASP A 290 12.73 -21.29 21.62
N GLY A 291 13.00 -20.74 22.81
CA GLY A 291 14.33 -20.24 23.19
C GLY A 291 14.39 -18.82 23.74
N PHE A 292 13.33 -18.01 23.60
CA PHE A 292 13.22 -16.69 24.23
C PHE A 292 12.65 -16.78 25.65
N THR A 293 13.40 -17.42 26.55
CA THR A 293 13.14 -17.39 27.99
C THR A 293 13.81 -16.17 28.61
N GLY A 294 13.20 -14.99 28.46
CA GLY A 294 13.77 -13.76 29.03
C GLY A 294 12.71 -12.72 29.31
N VAL A 295 12.14 -12.72 30.53
CA VAL A 295 11.55 -11.61 31.32
C VAL A 295 10.48 -10.70 30.65
N GLU A 296 10.27 -10.71 29.34
CA GLU A 296 9.44 -9.79 28.56
C GLU A 296 8.05 -10.36 28.18
N SER A 297 7.71 -11.56 28.66
CA SER A 297 6.50 -12.28 28.23
C SER A 297 5.18 -11.63 28.66
N GLY A 298 5.18 -10.72 29.64
CA GLY A 298 3.95 -10.09 30.15
C GLY A 298 3.23 -9.21 29.12
N TYR A 299 3.96 -8.35 28.39
CA TYR A 299 3.36 -7.41 27.43
C TYR A 299 2.96 -8.08 26.11
N GLN A 300 3.71 -9.08 25.65
CA GLN A 300 3.39 -9.84 24.44
C GLN A 300 2.21 -10.78 24.68
N LEU A 301 2.22 -11.51 25.80
CA LEU A 301 1.09 -12.32 26.24
C LEU A 301 -0.14 -11.45 26.50
N ALA A 302 0.04 -10.25 27.07
CA ALA A 302 -1.05 -9.28 27.16
C ALA A 302 -1.52 -8.86 25.77
N SER A 303 -0.64 -8.47 24.84
CA SER A 303 -1.05 -8.05 23.47
C SER A 303 -1.78 -9.15 22.71
N ALA A 304 -1.34 -10.40 22.82
CA ALA A 304 -1.99 -11.59 22.25
C ALA A 304 -3.33 -11.91 22.93
N LYS A 305 -3.37 -11.93 24.27
CA LYS A 305 -4.63 -12.10 25.04
C LYS A 305 -5.62 -10.97 24.75
N PHE A 306 -5.13 -9.74 24.62
CA PHE A 306 -5.96 -8.61 24.24
C PHE A 306 -6.41 -8.72 22.77
N ALA A 307 -5.60 -9.22 21.82
CA ALA A 307 -5.99 -9.45 20.42
C ALA A 307 -7.22 -10.36 20.27
N GLN A 308 -7.32 -11.40 21.09
CA GLN A 308 -8.50 -12.29 21.11
C GLN A 308 -9.77 -11.59 21.61
N HIS A 309 -9.66 -10.58 22.47
CA HIS A 309 -10.79 -9.79 22.99
C HIS A 309 -11.12 -8.53 22.14
N ARG A 310 -10.44 -8.30 21.00
CA ARG A 310 -10.32 -6.96 20.36
C ARG A 310 -11.12 -6.69 19.09
N LEU A 311 -11.77 -7.67 18.47
CA LEU A 311 -12.66 -7.32 17.35
C LEU A 311 -13.94 -6.68 17.89
N GLY A 312 -14.49 -7.25 18.98
CA GLY A 312 -15.82 -7.01 19.53
C GLY A 312 -16.02 -5.94 20.61
N HIS A 313 -14.99 -5.45 21.30
CA HIS A 313 -15.20 -4.61 22.50
C HIS A 313 -15.11 -3.11 22.25
N SER A 314 -16.26 -2.44 22.34
CA SER A 314 -16.43 -0.98 22.32
C SER A 314 -15.84 -0.24 23.54
N ALA A 315 -14.66 -0.60 24.05
CA ALA A 315 -14.01 0.08 25.18
C ALA A 315 -12.93 1.05 24.67
N TRP A 316 -13.38 2.29 24.46
CA TRP A 316 -12.81 3.38 23.69
C TRP A 316 -11.75 4.26 24.39
N THR A 317 -10.58 3.76 24.79
CA THR A 317 -9.60 4.67 25.45
C THR A 317 -8.11 4.44 25.17
N ASN A 318 -7.69 3.45 24.38
CA ASN A 318 -6.25 3.22 24.16
C ASN A 318 -5.86 3.18 22.68
N VAL A 319 -4.77 3.89 22.35
CA VAL A 319 -4.24 4.12 20.98
C VAL A 319 -3.97 2.79 20.24
N HIS A 320 -3.70 1.72 20.99
CA HIS A 320 -3.38 0.38 20.49
C HIS A 320 -4.57 -0.47 19.98
N TYR A 321 -5.81 0.00 20.10
CA TYR A 321 -7.01 -0.80 19.75
C TYR A 321 -7.28 -0.87 18.23
N TRP A 322 -6.95 0.19 17.50
CA TRP A 322 -7.21 0.30 16.04
C TRP A 322 -6.15 -0.40 15.19
N GLU A 323 -4.97 -0.65 15.78
CA GLU A 323 -3.79 -1.20 15.11
C GLU A 323 -4.11 -2.56 14.46
N MET A 324 -4.84 -3.46 15.13
CA MET A 324 -5.16 -4.78 14.57
C MET A 324 -6.12 -4.71 13.36
N ARG A 325 -7.16 -3.87 13.43
CA ARG A 325 -8.13 -3.72 12.31
C ARG A 325 -7.44 -3.17 11.06
N LEU A 326 -6.58 -2.18 11.26
CA LEU A 326 -5.82 -1.54 10.19
C LEU A 326 -4.73 -2.45 9.64
N ALA A 327 -4.04 -3.23 10.48
CA ALA A 327 -3.07 -4.23 10.05
C ALA A 327 -3.72 -5.33 9.21
N LEU A 328 -4.89 -5.84 9.64
CA LEU A 328 -5.69 -6.80 8.85
C LEU A 328 -6.10 -6.17 7.51
N SER A 329 -6.70 -4.97 7.52
CA SER A 329 -7.11 -4.25 6.29
C SER A 329 -5.94 -4.08 5.31
N ALA A 330 -4.76 -3.67 5.80
CA ALA A 330 -3.56 -3.52 4.98
C ALA A 330 -3.10 -4.86 4.36
N CYS A 331 -3.06 -5.94 5.15
CA CYS A 331 -2.69 -7.28 4.66
C CYS A 331 -3.67 -7.80 3.60
N GLU A 332 -4.98 -7.62 3.79
CA GLU A 332 -5.99 -8.02 2.81
C GLU A 332 -5.82 -7.27 1.48
N ARG A 333 -5.55 -5.96 1.55
CA ARG A 333 -5.27 -5.13 0.37
C ARG A 333 -3.96 -5.54 -0.32
N LEU A 334 -2.92 -5.92 0.43
CA LEU A 334 -1.68 -6.46 -0.12
C LEU A 334 -1.89 -7.81 -0.83
N ILE A 335 -2.69 -8.70 -0.24
CA ILE A 335 -3.10 -9.97 -0.86
C ILE A 335 -3.87 -9.71 -2.16
N LEU A 336 -4.82 -8.77 -2.16
CA LEU A 336 -5.56 -8.36 -3.35
C LEU A 336 -4.65 -7.79 -4.45
N LEU A 337 -3.59 -7.08 -4.06
CA LEU A 337 -2.61 -6.52 -5.00
C LEU A 337 -1.73 -7.60 -5.64
N LYS A 338 -1.65 -8.80 -5.04
CA LYS A 338 -0.94 -10.00 -5.54
C LYS A 338 0.55 -9.77 -5.79
N VAL A 339 1.23 -9.10 -4.85
CA VAL A 339 2.66 -8.74 -5.00
C VAL A 339 3.57 -9.83 -4.46
N ASP A 340 3.35 -10.24 -3.22
CA ASP A 340 4.20 -11.15 -2.48
C ASP A 340 3.32 -12.21 -1.78
N PRO A 341 3.53 -13.51 -2.01
CA PRO A 341 2.80 -14.57 -1.30
C PRO A 341 2.99 -14.53 0.22
N LYS A 342 4.07 -13.92 0.75
CA LYS A 342 4.30 -13.79 2.20
C LYS A 342 3.17 -13.05 2.92
N GLU A 343 2.43 -12.21 2.20
CA GLU A 343 1.27 -11.50 2.74
C GLU A 343 0.16 -12.45 3.22
N LEU A 344 0.05 -13.65 2.63
CA LEU A 344 -0.88 -14.70 3.08
C LEU A 344 -0.51 -15.24 4.46
N ARG A 345 0.79 -15.46 4.70
CA ARG A 345 1.33 -15.91 5.99
C ARG A 345 1.18 -14.84 7.06
N ASP A 346 1.47 -13.60 6.70
CA ASP A 346 1.38 -12.46 7.61
C ASP A 346 -0.07 -12.17 8.00
N TYR A 347 -1.02 -12.30 7.07
CA TYR A 347 -2.45 -12.26 7.38
C TYR A 347 -2.87 -13.45 8.27
N SER A 348 -2.38 -14.65 7.98
CA SER A 348 -2.68 -15.87 8.75
C SER A 348 -2.30 -15.73 10.23
N ILE A 349 -1.13 -15.19 10.56
CA ILE A 349 -0.74 -14.99 11.97
C ILE A 349 -1.60 -13.92 12.67
N LEU A 350 -2.02 -12.86 11.97
CA LEU A 350 -2.96 -11.89 12.55
C LEU A 350 -4.33 -12.51 12.82
N LEU A 351 -4.83 -13.35 11.90
CA LEU A 351 -6.08 -14.10 12.10
C LEU A 351 -5.98 -15.07 13.29
N TYR A 352 -4.84 -15.74 13.46
CA TYR A 352 -4.57 -16.60 14.61
C TYR A 352 -4.70 -15.81 15.92
N HIS A 353 -4.09 -14.62 16.01
CA HIS A 353 -4.21 -13.73 17.16
C HIS A 353 -5.63 -13.22 17.41
N CYS A 354 -6.46 -13.15 16.36
CA CYS A 354 -7.87 -12.78 16.46
C CYS A 354 -8.80 -13.97 16.79
N GLY A 355 -8.27 -15.19 16.93
CA GLY A 355 -9.05 -16.41 17.17
C GLY A 355 -9.76 -16.97 15.94
N PHE A 356 -9.46 -16.47 14.74
CA PHE A 356 -9.99 -17.00 13.47
C PHE A 356 -9.12 -18.15 12.97
N TYR A 357 -9.10 -19.25 13.73
CA TYR A 357 -8.20 -20.38 13.47
C TYR A 357 -8.47 -21.09 12.14
N GLU A 358 -9.74 -21.29 11.77
CA GLU A 358 -10.11 -21.92 10.49
C GLU A 358 -9.62 -21.08 9.30
N GLN A 359 -9.88 -19.77 9.32
CA GLN A 359 -9.45 -18.84 8.28
C GLN A 359 -7.92 -18.74 8.27
N SER A 360 -7.29 -18.62 9.43
CA SER A 360 -5.83 -18.61 9.58
C SER A 360 -5.19 -19.82 8.89
N LEU A 361 -5.75 -21.02 9.14
CA LEU A 361 -5.30 -22.27 8.52
C LEU A 361 -5.48 -22.27 7.00
N GLN A 362 -6.61 -21.76 6.49
CA GLN A 362 -6.87 -21.65 5.05
C GLN A 362 -5.82 -20.76 4.35
N TYR A 363 -5.55 -19.57 4.88
CA TYR A 363 -4.57 -18.65 4.28
C TYR A 363 -3.15 -19.20 4.36
N LEU A 364 -2.80 -19.94 5.42
CA LEU A 364 -1.50 -20.58 5.53
C LEU A 364 -1.32 -21.73 4.52
N LYS A 365 -2.39 -22.47 4.18
CA LYS A 365 -2.37 -23.46 3.11
C LYS A 365 -2.15 -22.81 1.74
N LEU A 366 -2.83 -21.70 1.46
CA LEU A 366 -2.61 -20.91 0.23
C LEU A 366 -1.16 -20.40 0.13
N TYR A 367 -0.55 -20.01 1.26
CA TYR A 367 0.86 -19.65 1.30
C TYR A 367 1.79 -20.82 0.94
N GLN A 368 1.51 -22.03 1.44
CA GLN A 368 2.30 -23.22 1.09
C GLN A 368 2.15 -23.61 -0.39
N GLU A 369 0.93 -23.57 -0.92
CA GLU A 369 0.64 -23.85 -2.32
C GLU A 369 1.38 -22.87 -3.24
N SER A 370 1.29 -21.57 -2.96
CA SER A 370 2.00 -20.54 -3.72
C SER A 370 3.51 -20.72 -3.69
N LYS A 371 4.09 -21.10 -2.55
CA LYS A 371 5.52 -21.39 -2.43
C LYS A 371 5.95 -22.61 -3.25
N SER A 372 5.17 -23.68 -3.26
CA SER A 372 5.52 -24.92 -4.00
C SER A 372 5.71 -24.67 -5.50
N SER A 373 5.00 -23.67 -6.05
CA SER A 373 5.13 -23.23 -7.44
C SER A 373 6.41 -22.41 -7.75
N LEU A 374 7.11 -21.91 -6.72
CA LEU A 374 8.24 -20.96 -6.83
C LEU A 374 9.61 -21.59 -6.53
N GLN A 375 9.71 -22.90 -6.31
CA GLN A 375 10.95 -23.59 -5.94
C GLN A 375 12.05 -23.44 -7.00
N ASN A 376 12.91 -22.42 -6.84
CA ASN A 376 14.23 -22.27 -7.46
C ASN A 376 14.99 -21.04 -6.91
N GLN A 377 15.01 -20.82 -5.58
CA GLN A 377 15.87 -19.80 -4.97
C GLN A 377 16.50 -20.29 -3.67
N SER A 378 17.80 -20.02 -3.52
CA SER A 378 18.60 -20.24 -2.32
C SER A 378 17.98 -19.47 -1.14
N LEU A 379 17.55 -20.18 -0.10
CA LEU A 379 16.95 -19.58 1.10
C LEU A 379 18.05 -19.02 2.01
N ASN A 380 17.94 -17.75 2.40
CA ASN A 380 18.76 -17.15 3.46
C ASN A 380 18.31 -17.67 4.84
N SER A 381 19.17 -17.59 5.87
CA SER A 381 18.90 -18.09 7.23
C SER A 381 17.63 -17.51 7.88
N VAL A 382 17.33 -16.22 7.66
CA VAL A 382 16.08 -15.60 8.14
C VAL A 382 14.87 -16.21 7.43
N SER A 383 14.99 -16.46 6.12
CA SER A 383 13.92 -17.08 5.35
C SER A 383 13.70 -18.54 5.73
N SER A 384 14.70 -19.27 6.23
CA SER A 384 14.46 -20.61 6.77
C SER A 384 13.76 -20.58 8.13
N LEU A 385 14.12 -19.64 9.01
CA LEU A 385 13.46 -19.48 10.31
C LEU A 385 11.97 -19.14 10.15
N GLU A 386 11.63 -18.19 9.27
CA GLU A 386 10.24 -17.83 9.00
C GLU A 386 9.40 -19.04 8.52
N GLU A 387 10.03 -19.96 7.81
CA GLU A 387 9.37 -21.14 7.26
C GLU A 387 9.16 -22.21 8.33
N ASP A 388 10.15 -22.44 9.17
CA ASP A 388 10.01 -23.32 10.33
C ASP A 388 8.89 -22.82 11.25
N VAL A 389 8.82 -21.50 11.48
CA VAL A 389 7.76 -20.87 12.27
C VAL A 389 6.39 -20.99 11.60
N ALA A 390 6.31 -20.83 10.27
CA ALA A 390 5.08 -21.05 9.53
C ALA A 390 4.60 -22.52 9.63
N GLN A 391 5.52 -23.49 9.63
CA GLN A 391 5.17 -24.89 9.85
C GLN A 391 4.70 -25.16 11.28
N LYS A 392 5.34 -24.56 12.29
CA LYS A 392 4.88 -24.65 13.68
C LYS A 392 3.47 -24.07 13.85
N LEU A 393 3.18 -22.92 13.24
CA LEU A 393 1.83 -22.35 13.22
C LEU A 393 0.82 -23.31 12.58
N MET A 394 1.18 -23.92 11.43
CA MET A 394 0.35 -24.91 10.75
C MET A 394 0.05 -26.12 11.64
N VAL A 395 1.05 -26.68 12.33
CA VAL A 395 0.87 -27.78 13.28
C VAL A 395 -0.08 -27.38 14.40
N ARG A 396 0.14 -26.21 15.02
CA ARG A 396 -0.70 -25.71 16.12
C ARG A 396 -2.16 -25.53 15.68
N LEU A 397 -2.38 -24.93 14.52
CA LEU A 397 -3.73 -24.76 13.96
C LEU A 397 -4.43 -26.09 13.66
N ASN A 398 -3.70 -27.10 13.17
CA ASN A 398 -4.27 -28.42 12.95
C ASN A 398 -4.63 -29.11 14.28
N LEU A 399 -3.81 -28.94 15.33
CA LEU A 399 -4.14 -29.45 16.67
C LEU A 399 -5.43 -28.79 17.22
N ILE A 400 -5.53 -27.46 17.12
CA ILE A 400 -6.74 -26.72 17.50
C ILE A 400 -7.96 -27.22 16.69
N ALA A 401 -7.78 -27.47 15.39
CA ALA A 401 -8.87 -27.98 14.54
C ALA A 401 -9.32 -29.40 14.91
N THR A 402 -8.45 -30.21 15.53
CA THR A 402 -8.81 -31.55 16.03
C THR A 402 -9.48 -31.55 17.40
N GLU A 403 -9.44 -30.44 18.13
CA GLU A 403 -10.14 -30.28 19.40
C GLU A 403 -11.58 -29.80 19.16
N ASP A 404 -12.56 -30.61 19.58
CA ASP A 404 -13.98 -30.26 19.49
C ASP A 404 -14.29 -29.01 20.33
N GLY A 405 -14.79 -27.94 19.68
CA GLY A 405 -15.28 -26.72 20.34
C GLY A 405 -14.57 -25.41 19.98
N TRP A 406 -13.46 -25.44 19.22
CA TRP A 406 -12.65 -24.26 18.91
C TRP A 406 -12.76 -23.74 17.46
N SER A 407 -13.58 -24.40 16.64
CA SER A 407 -13.72 -24.12 15.20
C SER A 407 -14.41 -22.79 14.89
N LYS A 408 -15.26 -22.28 15.78
CA LYS A 408 -15.90 -20.97 15.63
C LYS A 408 -16.11 -20.30 16.99
N PRO A 409 -15.99 -18.97 17.11
CA PRO A 409 -16.63 -18.28 18.22
C PRO A 409 -18.14 -18.48 18.10
N SER A 410 -18.70 -19.40 18.89
CA SER A 410 -20.15 -19.58 19.00
C SER A 410 -20.74 -18.34 19.69
N HIS A 411 -21.42 -17.51 18.89
CA HIS A 411 -22.27 -16.45 19.38
C HIS A 411 -23.34 -17.02 20.34
N ALA A 412 -23.50 -16.35 21.47
CA ALA A 412 -24.48 -16.61 22.53
C ALA A 412 -24.17 -17.75 23.54
N SER A 413 -23.08 -17.61 24.30
CA SER A 413 -23.11 -17.76 25.78
C SER A 413 -21.70 -17.57 26.33
N ASN A 414 -21.50 -16.56 27.20
CA ASN A 414 -20.52 -16.51 28.30
C ASN A 414 -19.16 -17.27 28.19
N PHE A 415 -18.53 -17.35 27.02
CA PHE A 415 -17.15 -17.85 26.85
C PHE A 415 -16.10 -16.76 27.11
N LEU A 416 -16.47 -15.74 27.90
CA LEU A 416 -15.61 -14.62 28.28
C LEU A 416 -14.84 -14.86 29.59
N CYS A 417 -14.80 -16.10 30.13
CA CYS A 417 -14.22 -16.34 31.47
C CYS A 417 -13.29 -17.56 31.62
N THR A 418 -12.99 -18.35 30.59
CA THR A 418 -12.06 -19.49 30.76
C THR A 418 -10.71 -19.18 30.11
N ASN A 419 -9.80 -18.70 30.97
CA ASN A 419 -8.39 -18.37 30.75
C ASN A 419 -7.49 -19.57 30.39
N SER A 420 -7.90 -20.45 29.50
CA SER A 420 -7.09 -21.59 29.09
C SER A 420 -6.88 -21.58 27.58
N GLU A 421 -5.71 -21.08 27.16
CA GLU A 421 -5.12 -21.51 25.90
C GLU A 421 -5.04 -23.05 25.91
N PRO A 422 -5.32 -23.75 24.80
CA PRO A 422 -4.92 -25.15 24.69
C PRO A 422 -3.39 -25.16 24.59
N TRP A 423 -2.80 -25.89 25.53
CA TRP A 423 -1.36 -25.98 25.81
C TRP A 423 -0.56 -26.55 24.65
#